data_AF-A0A952GZ04-F1
#
_entry.id   AF-A0A952GZ04-F1
#
_cell.length_a   1.000
_cell.length_b   1.000
_cell.length_c   1.000
_cell.angle_alpha   90.00
_cell.angle_beta   90.00
_cell.angle_gamma   90.00
#
_symmetry.space_group_name_H-M   'P 1'
#
loop_
_entity.id
_entity.type
_entity.pdbx_description
1 polymer ?
#
loop_
_entity_poly.entity_id
_entity_poly.type
_entity_poly.pdbx_seq_one_letter_code
_entity_poly.pdbx_strand_id
1 'polypeptide(L)'
;MQAHDISIDRRALLAGAMLLVGAAAVPFDELFAAEKTAARFLAAPRFALLSAVADTIVPRTDTPGAVDAGVPGVFDALLRDWASPERRISLVEALDKIDARARQQHREAFAALPAATRFDLLSAYDAEALKPPAAPSSAAPRLNPPPTVADPNYGRTRQSPPQGKAQQVGESAAVLSGPPVADPGYSKLKELIVTLYYLSEPALTKELVYEHAPGHWQPSVPVTPETRQVGGVGAT
;
A
#
# COMPACT_ATOMS: atom_id res chain seq x y z
N MET A 1 -30.36 -22.21 -50.13
CA MET A 1 -29.87 -21.25 -49.13
C MET A 1 -28.73 -21.90 -48.38
N GLN A 2 -27.48 -21.60 -48.75
CA GLN A 2 -26.31 -21.95 -47.96
C GLN A 2 -25.68 -20.65 -47.47
N ALA A 3 -25.58 -20.51 -46.15
CA ALA A 3 -24.91 -19.40 -45.50
C ALA A 3 -23.40 -19.60 -45.69
N HIS A 4 -22.75 -18.68 -46.39
CA HIS A 4 -21.30 -18.60 -46.38
C HIS A 4 -20.88 -18.01 -45.03
N ASP A 5 -20.31 -18.87 -44.18
CA ASP A 5 -19.66 -18.47 -42.95
C ASP A 5 -18.40 -17.67 -43.31
N ILE A 6 -18.43 -16.35 -43.08
CA ILE A 6 -17.29 -15.47 -43.31
C ILE A 6 -16.38 -15.61 -42.09
N SER A 7 -15.52 -16.63 -42.09
CA SER A 7 -14.43 -16.73 -41.14
C SER A 7 -13.40 -15.64 -41.45
N ILE A 8 -13.55 -14.46 -40.85
CA ILE A 8 -12.57 -13.37 -40.95
C ILE A 8 -11.33 -13.80 -40.19
N ASP A 9 -10.32 -14.26 -40.93
CA ASP A 9 -9.02 -14.60 -40.38
C ASP A 9 -8.27 -13.31 -40.03
N ARG A 10 -8.40 -12.91 -38.76
CA ARG A 10 -7.70 -11.79 -38.13
C ARG A 10 -6.20 -11.74 -38.45
N ARG A 11 -5.54 -12.88 -38.70
CA ARG A 11 -4.12 -12.92 -39.09
C ARG A 11 -3.91 -12.51 -40.55
N ALA A 12 -4.80 -12.93 -41.45
CA ALA A 12 -4.75 -12.53 -42.85
C ALA A 12 -5.04 -11.02 -43.00
N LEU A 13 -5.93 -10.48 -42.17
CA LEU A 13 -6.28 -9.06 -42.16
C LEU A 13 -5.11 -8.19 -41.65
N LEU A 14 -4.40 -8.63 -40.60
CA LEU A 14 -3.20 -7.95 -40.10
C LEU A 14 -2.02 -8.04 -41.07
N ALA A 15 -1.83 -9.19 -41.73
CA ALA A 15 -0.78 -9.36 -42.74
C ALA A 15 -1.02 -8.45 -43.97
N GLY A 16 -2.28 -8.29 -44.39
CA GLY A 16 -2.66 -7.39 -45.47
C GLY A 16 -2.47 -5.91 -45.13
N ALA A 17 -2.74 -5.52 -43.88
CA ALA A 17 -2.54 -4.15 -43.41
C ALA A 17 -1.05 -3.74 -43.36
N MET A 18 -0.15 -4.67 -43.04
CA MET A 18 1.30 -4.42 -43.00
C MET A 18 1.92 -4.20 -44.39
N LEU A 19 1.36 -4.82 -45.44
CA LEU A 19 1.86 -4.68 -46.82
C LEU A 19 1.57 -3.29 -47.41
N LEU A 20 0.48 -2.64 -46.99
CA LEU A 20 0.06 -1.33 -47.49
C LEU A 20 0.87 -0.15 -46.91
N VAL A 21 1.63 -0.37 -45.83
CA VAL A 21 2.42 0.68 -45.16
C VAL A 21 3.84 0.80 -45.74
N GLY A 22 4.28 -0.11 -46.62
CA GLY A 22 5.55 0.05 -47.33
C GLY A 22 6.78 0.10 -46.39
N ALA A 23 6.78 -0.67 -45.31
CA ALA A 23 7.90 -0.76 -44.39
C ALA A 23 9.00 -1.64 -44.99
N ALA A 24 9.99 -1.02 -45.65
CA ALA A 24 11.23 -1.70 -46.01
C ALA A 24 11.96 -2.16 -44.72
N ALA A 25 12.07 -3.48 -44.55
CA ALA A 25 13.07 -4.18 -43.74
C ALA A 25 13.38 -3.59 -42.35
N VAL A 26 12.35 -3.38 -41.52
CA VAL A 26 12.57 -3.22 -40.07
C VAL A 26 12.55 -4.62 -39.46
N PRO A 27 13.59 -5.05 -38.71
CA PRO A 27 13.58 -6.36 -38.05
C PRO A 27 12.38 -6.44 -37.10
N PHE A 28 11.71 -7.59 -37.05
CA PHE A 28 10.46 -7.80 -36.31
C PHE A 28 10.58 -7.45 -34.81
N ASP A 29 11.78 -7.58 -34.24
CA ASP A 29 12.08 -7.17 -32.85
C ASP A 29 11.99 -5.65 -32.63
N GLU A 30 12.24 -4.83 -33.65
CA GLU A 30 12.14 -3.36 -33.56
C GLU A 30 10.71 -2.84 -33.79
N LEU A 31 9.86 -3.60 -34.48
CA LEU A 31 8.44 -3.23 -34.67
C LEU A 31 7.68 -3.14 -33.34
N PHE A 32 8.11 -3.90 -32.32
CA PHE A 32 7.56 -3.86 -30.96
C PHE A 32 8.40 -3.03 -29.98
N ALA A 33 9.57 -2.52 -30.40
CA ALA A 33 10.38 -1.63 -29.56
C ALA A 33 9.75 -0.23 -29.45
N ALA A 34 8.96 0.18 -30.45
CA ALA A 34 8.30 1.49 -30.50
C ALA A 34 7.04 1.60 -29.61
N GLU A 35 6.61 0.54 -28.93
CA GLU A 35 5.53 0.60 -27.93
C GLU A 35 6.03 1.00 -26.52
N LYS A 36 7.35 1.15 -26.32
CA LYS A 36 7.97 0.98 -25.00
C LYS A 36 8.44 2.25 -24.28
N THR A 37 7.71 3.35 -24.36
CA THR A 37 7.76 4.43 -23.35
C THR A 37 6.44 5.19 -23.37
N ALA A 38 5.43 4.66 -22.69
CA ALA A 38 4.35 5.52 -22.19
C ALA A 38 5.02 6.68 -21.43
N ALA A 39 4.66 7.93 -21.76
CA ALA A 39 5.32 9.14 -21.27
C ALA A 39 5.55 9.09 -19.75
N ARG A 40 6.76 8.78 -19.31
CA ARG A 40 7.09 8.57 -17.90
C ARG A 40 6.98 9.92 -17.17
N PHE A 41 6.34 9.94 -16.01
CA PHE A 41 6.27 11.16 -15.22
C PHE A 41 7.59 11.43 -14.51
N LEU A 42 8.19 10.40 -13.90
CA LEU A 42 9.49 10.44 -13.29
C LEU A 42 10.60 10.39 -14.34
N ALA A 43 11.57 11.30 -14.21
CA ALA A 43 12.81 11.26 -14.97
C ALA A 43 13.57 9.93 -14.76
N ALA A 44 14.35 9.51 -15.76
CA ALA A 44 14.99 8.19 -15.76
C ALA A 44 15.79 7.85 -14.48
N PRO A 45 16.60 8.75 -13.88
CA PRO A 45 17.31 8.43 -12.64
C PRO A 45 16.38 8.18 -11.45
N ARG A 46 15.30 8.95 -11.34
CA ARG A 46 14.33 8.81 -10.24
C ARG A 46 13.43 7.58 -10.45
N PHE A 47 13.14 7.22 -11.69
CA PHE A 47 12.47 5.96 -11.97
C PHE A 47 13.34 4.75 -11.64
N ALA A 48 14.65 4.81 -11.92
CA ALA A 48 15.59 3.76 -11.51
C ALA A 48 15.66 3.63 -9.98
N LEU A 49 15.66 4.78 -9.27
CA LEU A 49 15.55 4.82 -7.82
C LEU A 49 14.26 4.16 -7.31
N LEU A 50 13.09 4.54 -7.85
CA LEU A 50 11.81 3.91 -7.51
C LEU A 50 11.84 2.39 -7.76
N SER A 51 12.40 1.97 -8.89
CA SER A 51 12.52 0.54 -9.22
C SER A 51 13.41 -0.20 -8.24
N ALA A 52 14.56 0.38 -7.87
CA ALA A 52 15.47 -0.20 -6.89
C ALA A 52 14.87 -0.26 -5.48
N VAL A 53 14.10 0.75 -5.08
CA VAL A 53 13.37 0.76 -3.79
C VAL A 53 12.28 -0.30 -3.79
N ALA A 54 11.47 -0.38 -4.85
CA ALA A 54 10.42 -1.39 -4.98
C ALA A 54 11.00 -2.82 -4.96
N ASP A 55 12.09 -3.08 -5.68
CA ASP A 55 12.86 -4.33 -5.66
C ASP A 55 13.42 -4.67 -4.27
N THR A 56 13.76 -3.67 -3.48
CA THR A 56 14.27 -3.90 -2.11
C THR A 56 13.13 -4.20 -1.12
N ILE A 57 11.96 -3.59 -1.30
CA ILE A 57 10.78 -3.80 -0.44
C ILE A 57 10.13 -5.16 -0.73
N VAL A 58 9.97 -5.49 -2.01
CA VAL A 58 9.40 -6.78 -2.45
C VAL A 58 10.37 -7.40 -3.47
N PRO A 59 11.45 -8.04 -2.99
CA PRO A 59 12.41 -8.71 -3.86
C PRO A 59 11.80 -9.94 -4.51
N ARG A 60 12.36 -10.33 -5.66
CA ARG A 60 12.01 -11.60 -6.30
C ARG A 60 12.45 -12.77 -5.43
N THR A 61 11.55 -13.72 -5.20
CA THR A 61 11.82 -14.97 -4.48
C THR A 61 11.32 -16.15 -5.32
N ASP A 62 10.62 -17.12 -4.73
CA ASP A 62 9.87 -18.15 -5.46
C ASP A 62 8.68 -17.54 -6.23
N THR A 63 8.26 -16.33 -5.83
CA THR A 63 7.26 -15.51 -6.51
C THR A 63 7.91 -14.32 -7.24
N PRO A 64 7.28 -13.82 -8.33
CA PRO A 64 7.72 -12.60 -8.99
C PRO A 64 7.75 -11.41 -8.04
N GLY A 65 8.82 -10.61 -8.03
CA GLY A 65 8.94 -9.43 -7.15
C GLY A 65 8.17 -8.21 -7.65
N ALA A 66 8.27 -7.07 -6.95
CA ALA A 66 7.58 -5.85 -7.35
C ALA A 66 7.96 -5.33 -8.75
N VAL A 67 9.23 -5.50 -9.15
CA VAL A 67 9.68 -5.12 -10.50
C VAL A 67 9.09 -6.05 -11.56
N ASP A 68 9.07 -7.36 -11.32
CA ASP A 68 8.45 -8.34 -12.23
C ASP A 68 6.94 -8.11 -12.37
N ALA A 69 6.29 -7.67 -11.28
CA ALA A 69 4.87 -7.32 -11.23
C ALA A 69 4.54 -5.96 -11.88
N GLY A 70 5.54 -5.23 -12.39
CA GLY A 70 5.32 -3.93 -13.05
C GLY A 70 4.96 -2.78 -12.10
N VAL A 71 5.13 -2.95 -10.78
CA VAL A 71 4.77 -1.96 -9.76
C VAL A 71 5.37 -0.57 -10.03
N PRO A 72 6.66 -0.42 -10.40
CA PRO A 72 7.23 0.90 -10.66
C PRO A 72 6.49 1.65 -11.79
N GLY A 73 6.08 0.94 -12.85
CA GLY A 73 5.36 1.54 -13.97
C GLY A 73 3.96 2.03 -13.60
N VAL A 74 3.22 1.21 -12.84
CA VAL A 74 1.89 1.59 -12.33
C VAL A 74 1.99 2.75 -11.36
N PHE A 75 3.01 2.76 -10.49
CA PHE A 75 3.27 3.85 -9.55
C PHE A 75 3.55 5.18 -10.30
N ASP A 76 4.39 5.15 -11.33
CA ASP A 76 4.69 6.32 -12.16
C ASP A 76 3.44 6.87 -12.87
N ALA A 77 2.60 6.00 -13.42
CA ALA A 77 1.32 6.37 -14.03
C ALA A 77 0.35 6.97 -12.99
N LEU A 78 0.29 6.41 -11.78
CA LEU A 78 -0.52 6.95 -10.68
C LEU A 78 -0.08 8.37 -10.31
N LEU A 79 1.24 8.60 -10.21
CA LEU A 79 1.79 9.94 -9.97
C LEU A 79 1.42 10.93 -11.09
N ARG A 80 1.43 10.48 -12.35
CA ARG A 80 1.12 11.30 -13.52
C ARG A 80 -0.35 11.71 -13.54
N ASP A 81 -1.23 10.73 -13.41
CA ASP A 81 -2.63 10.86 -13.84
C ASP A 81 -3.59 11.11 -12.67
N TRP A 82 -3.24 10.71 -11.44
CA TRP A 82 -4.20 10.67 -10.31
C TRP A 82 -3.71 11.31 -9.01
N ALA A 83 -2.41 11.32 -8.73
CA ALA A 83 -1.90 11.87 -7.48
C ALA A 83 -2.18 13.38 -7.35
N SER A 84 -2.70 13.81 -6.19
CA SER A 84 -2.80 15.24 -5.88
C SER A 84 -1.40 15.89 -5.93
N PRO A 85 -1.28 17.19 -6.21
CA PRO A 85 0.01 17.88 -6.24
C PRO A 85 0.81 17.70 -4.94
N GLU A 86 0.14 17.80 -3.79
CA GLU A 86 0.74 17.64 -2.47
C GLU A 86 1.22 16.22 -2.24
N ARG A 87 0.43 15.22 -2.69
CA ARG A 87 0.81 13.81 -2.59
C ARG A 87 2.01 13.49 -3.47
N ARG A 88 2.03 14.01 -4.69
CA ARG A 88 3.12 13.85 -5.63
C ARG A 88 4.43 14.43 -5.07
N ILE A 89 4.39 15.63 -4.51
CA ILE A 89 5.56 16.25 -3.86
C ILE A 89 6.05 15.37 -2.72
N SER A 90 5.16 14.98 -1.80
CA SER A 90 5.52 14.18 -0.63
C SER A 90 6.15 12.82 -1.00
N LEU A 91 5.67 12.15 -2.04
CA LEU A 91 6.22 10.87 -2.50
C LEU A 91 7.57 11.03 -3.21
N VAL A 92 7.74 12.09 -4.01
CA VAL A 92 9.02 12.40 -4.67
C VAL A 92 10.08 12.79 -3.64
N GLU A 93 9.72 13.60 -2.65
CA GLU A 93 10.62 13.96 -1.54
C GLU A 93 11.03 12.73 -0.72
N ALA A 94 10.11 11.79 -0.49
CA ALA A 94 10.43 10.54 0.19
C ALA A 94 11.47 9.71 -0.57
N LEU A 95 11.34 9.61 -1.90
CA LEU A 95 12.35 8.96 -2.74
C LEU A 95 13.71 9.69 -2.66
N ASP A 96 13.69 11.01 -2.77
CA ASP A 96 14.92 11.82 -2.75
C ASP A 96 15.66 11.72 -1.41
N LYS A 97 14.95 11.61 -0.28
CA LYS A 97 15.55 11.37 1.05
C LYS A 97 16.31 10.03 1.11
N ILE A 98 15.77 8.97 0.50
CA ILE A 98 16.43 7.65 0.44
C ILE A 98 17.73 7.76 -0.37
N ASP A 99 17.69 8.40 -1.55
CA ASP A 99 18.89 8.58 -2.39
C ASP A 99 19.93 9.48 -1.71
N ALA A 100 19.48 10.54 -1.03
CA ALA A 100 20.37 11.42 -0.26
C ALA A 100 21.09 10.65 0.85
N ARG A 101 20.39 9.77 1.58
CA ARG A 101 21.02 8.92 2.61
C ARG A 101 22.02 7.95 2.02
N ALA A 102 21.71 7.32 0.89
CA ALA A 102 22.64 6.45 0.17
C ALA A 102 23.93 7.19 -0.22
N ARG A 103 23.79 8.40 -0.78
CA ARG A 103 24.95 9.24 -1.13
C ARG A 103 25.74 9.68 0.09
N GLN A 104 25.09 9.96 1.21
CA GLN A 104 25.77 10.35 2.45
C GLN A 104 26.57 9.19 3.05
N GLN A 105 26.01 7.97 3.07
CA GLN A 105 26.62 6.81 3.72
C GLN A 105 27.63 6.08 2.82
N HIS A 106 27.33 5.95 1.52
CA HIS A 106 28.09 5.13 0.59
C HIS A 106 28.72 5.92 -0.57
N ARG A 107 28.43 7.24 -0.69
CA ARG A 107 28.89 8.10 -1.81
C ARG A 107 28.40 7.68 -3.20
N GLU A 108 27.40 6.80 -3.24
CA GLU A 108 26.76 6.31 -4.47
C GLU A 108 25.25 6.53 -4.40
N ALA A 109 24.60 6.59 -5.56
CA ALA A 109 23.14 6.63 -5.62
C ALA A 109 22.56 5.30 -5.14
N PHE A 110 21.39 5.32 -4.50
CA PHE A 110 20.78 4.11 -3.93
C PHE A 110 20.60 3.00 -4.97
N ALA A 111 20.18 3.37 -6.20
CA ALA A 111 19.99 2.44 -7.30
C ALA A 111 21.28 1.78 -7.82
N ALA A 112 22.46 2.35 -7.52
CA ALA A 112 23.75 1.80 -7.90
C ALA A 112 24.31 0.83 -6.85
N LEU A 113 23.76 0.83 -5.63
CA LEU A 113 24.25 0.00 -4.54
C LEU A 113 23.92 -1.50 -4.76
N PRO A 114 24.79 -2.41 -4.27
CA PRO A 114 24.49 -3.83 -4.21
C PRO A 114 23.19 -4.11 -3.45
N ALA A 115 22.46 -5.16 -3.81
CA ALA A 115 21.16 -5.49 -3.22
C ALA A 115 21.21 -5.64 -1.68
N ALA A 116 22.25 -6.28 -1.14
CA ALA A 116 22.44 -6.40 0.31
C ALA A 116 22.59 -5.03 0.99
N THR A 117 23.40 -4.14 0.40
CA THR A 117 23.59 -2.77 0.92
C THR A 117 22.32 -1.92 0.81
N ARG A 118 21.55 -2.09 -0.27
CA ARG A 118 20.21 -1.48 -0.40
C ARG A 118 19.29 -1.92 0.72
N PHE A 119 19.27 -3.23 1.02
CA PHE A 119 18.46 -3.80 2.10
C PHE A 119 18.87 -3.27 3.47
N ASP A 120 20.16 -3.26 3.80
CA ASP A 120 20.65 -2.78 5.10
C ASP A 120 20.32 -1.30 5.31
N LEU A 121 20.54 -0.46 4.29
CA LEU A 121 20.22 0.96 4.35
C LEU A 121 18.72 1.19 4.53
N LEU A 122 17.90 0.53 3.71
CA LEU A 122 16.45 0.72 3.75
C LEU A 122 15.83 0.17 5.05
N SER A 123 16.35 -0.94 5.58
CA SER A 123 15.94 -1.50 6.88
C SER A 123 16.23 -0.54 8.04
N ALA A 124 17.41 0.10 8.03
CA ALA A 124 17.74 1.12 9.01
C ALA A 124 16.84 2.35 8.88
N TYR A 125 16.59 2.81 7.65
CA TYR A 125 15.68 3.93 7.38
C TYR A 125 14.25 3.62 7.81
N ASP A 126 13.75 2.41 7.53
CA ASP A 126 12.43 1.90 7.94
C ASP A 126 12.23 2.00 9.46
N ALA A 127 13.20 1.51 10.23
CA ALA A 127 13.13 1.48 11.69
C ALA A 127 13.04 2.89 12.29
N GLU A 128 13.74 3.86 11.69
CA GLU A 128 13.71 5.26 12.11
C GLU A 128 12.40 5.95 11.67
N ALA A 129 12.00 5.77 10.40
CA ALA A 129 10.89 6.45 9.78
C ALA A 129 9.52 6.01 10.33
N LEU A 130 9.39 4.74 10.71
CA LEU A 130 8.14 4.16 11.22
C LEU A 130 8.02 4.22 12.75
N LYS A 131 9.07 4.63 13.46
CA LYS A 131 9.01 4.79 14.91
C LYS A 131 7.95 5.84 15.26
N PRO A 132 6.95 5.50 16.11
CA PRO A 132 6.01 6.50 16.56
C PRO A 132 6.74 7.61 17.33
N PRO A 133 6.39 8.89 17.14
CA PRO A 133 6.91 9.93 18.00
C PRO A 133 6.55 9.58 19.44
N ALA A 134 7.48 9.83 20.37
CA ALA A 134 7.23 9.59 21.79
C ALA A 134 5.89 10.24 22.15
N ALA A 135 4.94 9.42 22.63
CA ALA A 135 3.63 9.92 22.97
C ALA A 135 3.80 11.14 23.90
N PRO A 136 3.08 12.25 23.70
CA PRO A 136 2.96 13.20 24.79
C PRO A 136 2.48 12.39 25.99
N SER A 137 3.24 12.42 27.09
CA SER A 137 2.85 11.75 28.33
C SER A 137 1.38 12.04 28.53
N SER A 138 0.53 11.02 28.40
CA SER A 138 -0.89 11.18 28.67
C SER A 138 -1.00 11.29 30.19
N ALA A 139 -0.62 12.44 30.73
CA ALA A 139 -1.48 13.09 31.68
C ALA A 139 -2.80 13.27 30.94
N ALA A 140 -3.62 12.21 30.92
CA ALA A 140 -5.04 12.34 30.66
C ALA A 140 -5.45 13.60 31.44
N PRO A 141 -6.17 14.56 30.84
CA PRO A 141 -6.82 15.57 31.65
C PRO A 141 -7.51 14.80 32.75
N ARG A 142 -7.13 15.01 34.01
CA ARG A 142 -7.90 14.44 35.11
C ARG A 142 -9.29 14.99 34.85
N LEU A 143 -10.19 14.16 34.31
CA LEU A 143 -11.59 14.50 34.21
C LEU A 143 -11.94 14.85 35.65
N ASN A 144 -12.15 16.14 35.92
CA ASN A 144 -12.77 16.51 37.18
C ASN A 144 -14.03 15.65 37.23
N PRO A 145 -14.21 14.83 38.28
CA PRO A 145 -15.40 14.01 38.37
C PRO A 145 -16.60 14.95 38.16
N PRO A 146 -17.57 14.58 37.30
CA PRO A 146 -18.69 15.45 37.03
C PRO A 146 -19.32 15.87 38.36
N PRO A 147 -19.76 17.13 38.52
CA PRO A 147 -20.34 17.58 39.78
C PRO A 147 -21.50 16.67 40.13
N THR A 148 -21.38 16.03 41.29
CA THR A 148 -22.39 15.14 41.83
C THR A 148 -23.63 15.95 42.21
N VAL A 149 -24.68 15.93 41.37
CA VAL A 149 -25.98 16.51 41.73
C VAL A 149 -26.77 15.47 42.51
N ALA A 150 -27.10 15.78 43.77
CA ALA A 150 -27.99 14.95 44.57
C ALA A 150 -29.43 15.11 44.06
N ASP A 151 -30.07 13.99 43.69
CA ASP A 151 -31.48 13.97 43.30
C ASP A 151 -32.36 14.15 44.55
N PRO A 152 -33.18 15.21 44.65
CA PRO A 152 -33.98 15.46 45.85
C PRO A 152 -35.09 14.45 46.11
N ASN A 153 -35.44 13.58 45.16
CA ASN A 153 -36.56 12.65 45.33
C ASN A 153 -36.18 11.20 45.65
N TYR A 154 -34.96 10.73 45.37
CA TYR A 154 -34.57 9.33 45.61
C TYR A 154 -33.11 9.11 46.03
N GLY A 155 -32.41 10.11 46.54
CA GLY A 155 -31.15 9.96 47.30
C GLY A 155 -29.96 9.30 46.58
N ARG A 156 -30.08 8.89 45.30
CA ARG A 156 -28.96 8.40 44.48
C ARG A 156 -28.47 9.51 43.56
N THR A 157 -27.16 9.65 43.49
CA THR A 157 -26.48 10.59 42.61
C THR A 157 -26.56 10.11 41.17
N ARG A 158 -27.16 10.90 40.28
CA ARG A 158 -27.16 10.63 38.83
C ARG A 158 -26.02 11.40 38.18
N GLN A 159 -25.24 10.72 37.33
CA GLN A 159 -24.34 11.39 36.40
C GLN A 159 -25.19 12.03 35.29
N SER A 160 -25.02 13.33 35.05
CA SER A 160 -25.68 14.01 33.93
C SER A 160 -25.18 13.43 32.60
N PRO A 161 -26.05 13.27 31.58
CA PRO A 161 -25.60 12.90 30.23
C PRO A 161 -24.57 13.91 29.73
N PRO A 162 -23.52 13.48 29.00
CA PRO A 162 -22.47 14.38 28.56
C PRO A 162 -23.06 15.46 27.64
N GLN A 163 -23.10 16.70 28.12
CA GLN A 163 -23.36 17.88 27.29
C GLN A 163 -22.04 18.27 26.60
N GLY A 164 -21.70 17.59 25.51
CA GLY A 164 -20.51 17.89 24.70
C GLY A 164 -20.87 18.72 23.47
N LYS A 165 -20.67 20.03 23.53
CA LYS A 165 -20.61 20.90 22.34
C LYS A 165 -19.27 20.68 21.61
N ALA A 166 -19.35 20.50 20.29
CA ALA A 166 -18.31 20.79 19.26
C ALA A 166 -16.91 20.15 19.32
N GLN A 167 -16.48 19.42 20.36
CA GLN A 167 -15.09 18.92 20.45
C GLN A 167 -14.86 17.50 19.86
N GLN A 168 -15.91 16.75 19.48
CA GLN A 168 -15.79 15.36 19.01
C GLN A 168 -15.47 15.18 17.51
N VAL A 169 -15.46 16.26 16.73
CA VAL A 169 -15.13 16.20 15.29
C VAL A 169 -13.63 16.00 15.02
N GLY A 170 -12.75 16.27 15.99
CA GLY A 170 -11.30 16.04 15.87
C GLY A 170 -10.84 14.65 16.32
N GLU A 171 -11.48 14.07 17.33
CA GLU A 171 -11.09 12.76 17.89
C GLU A 171 -11.40 11.61 16.93
N SER A 172 -12.53 11.69 16.21
CA SER A 172 -12.92 10.67 15.24
C SER A 172 -12.06 10.70 13.95
N ALA A 173 -11.50 11.86 13.59
CA ALA A 173 -10.53 11.97 12.49
C ALA A 173 -9.14 11.41 12.87
N ALA A 174 -8.76 11.53 14.14
CA ALA A 174 -7.50 10.96 14.66
C ALA A 174 -7.54 9.42 14.73
N VAL A 175 -8.72 8.82 14.91
CA VAL A 175 -8.89 7.35 14.93
C VAL A 175 -8.80 6.74 13.51
N LEU A 176 -9.08 7.52 12.46
CA LEU A 176 -8.98 7.08 11.05
C LEU A 176 -7.60 7.33 10.43
N SER A 177 -6.80 8.18 11.05
CA SER A 177 -5.41 8.40 10.68
C SER A 177 -4.59 7.31 11.38
N GLY A 178 -3.92 6.44 10.64
CA GLY A 178 -3.08 5.38 11.22
C GLY A 178 -2.08 5.91 12.27
N PRO A 179 -1.40 5.03 13.02
CA PRO A 179 -0.51 5.44 14.10
C PRO A 179 0.46 6.53 13.60
N PRO A 180 0.72 7.58 14.41
CA PRO A 180 1.65 8.64 13.99
C PRO A 180 3.03 8.01 13.76
N VAL A 181 3.64 8.31 12.63
CA VAL A 181 4.99 7.86 12.23
C VAL A 181 5.92 9.05 12.07
N ALA A 182 7.23 8.84 12.22
CA ALA A 182 8.23 9.90 12.12
C ALA A 182 8.35 10.49 10.70
N ASP A 183 8.23 9.68 9.65
CA ASP A 183 8.18 10.15 8.25
C ASP A 183 6.90 9.64 7.55
N PRO A 184 5.82 10.46 7.53
CA PRO A 184 4.57 10.12 6.86
C PRO A 184 4.69 9.96 5.34
N GLY A 185 5.63 10.67 4.71
CA GLY A 185 5.85 10.59 3.26
C GLY A 185 6.42 9.23 2.88
N TYR A 186 7.43 8.79 3.62
CA TYR A 186 8.02 7.47 3.44
C TYR A 186 7.07 6.33 3.78
N SER A 187 6.31 6.43 4.89
CA SER A 187 5.31 5.43 5.23
C SER A 187 4.29 5.24 4.11
N LYS A 188 3.82 6.34 3.50
CA LYS A 188 2.90 6.28 2.36
C LYS A 188 3.54 5.78 1.07
N LEU A 189 4.81 6.09 0.83
CA LEU A 189 5.58 5.51 -0.29
C LEU A 189 5.63 3.98 -0.17
N LYS A 190 6.02 3.47 1.00
CA LYS A 190 6.12 2.03 1.28
C LYS A 190 4.77 1.34 1.21
N GLU A 191 3.76 1.90 1.87
CA GLU A 191 2.37 1.41 1.81
C GLU A 191 1.90 1.29 0.37
N LEU A 192 2.09 2.34 -0.45
CA LEU A 192 1.65 2.33 -1.84
C LEU A 192 2.38 1.27 -2.68
N ILE A 193 3.69 1.08 -2.50
CA ILE A 193 4.44 0.01 -3.20
C ILE A 193 3.87 -1.37 -2.86
N VAL A 194 3.65 -1.63 -1.56
CA VAL A 194 3.10 -2.91 -1.09
C VAL A 194 1.68 -3.11 -1.58
N THR A 195 0.83 -2.09 -1.52
CA THR A 195 -0.55 -2.14 -2.02
C THR A 195 -0.60 -2.41 -3.52
N LEU A 196 0.23 -1.73 -4.32
CA LEU A 196 0.28 -1.96 -5.77
C LEU A 196 0.78 -3.37 -6.10
N TYR A 197 1.73 -3.91 -5.32
CA TYR A 197 2.15 -5.29 -5.46
C TYR A 197 1.01 -6.26 -5.16
N TYR A 198 0.31 -6.12 -4.04
CA TYR A 198 -0.80 -7.02 -3.69
C TYR A 198 -2.07 -6.85 -4.55
N LEU A 199 -2.17 -5.76 -5.30
CA LEU A 199 -3.19 -5.58 -6.35
C LEU A 199 -2.76 -6.15 -7.71
N SER A 200 -1.49 -6.56 -7.85
CA SER A 200 -0.98 -7.12 -9.11
C SER A 200 -1.41 -8.58 -9.27
N GLU A 201 -1.54 -9.01 -10.54
CA GLU A 201 -1.84 -10.40 -10.90
C GLU A 201 -0.91 -11.43 -10.23
N PRO A 202 0.44 -11.28 -10.25
CA PRO A 202 1.32 -12.28 -9.65
C PRO A 202 1.09 -12.45 -8.14
N ALA A 203 0.80 -11.37 -7.39
CA ALA A 203 0.52 -11.48 -5.96
C ALA A 203 -0.84 -12.14 -5.68
N LEU A 204 -1.88 -11.75 -6.44
CA LEU A 204 -3.24 -12.28 -6.30
C LEU A 204 -3.35 -13.77 -6.65
N THR A 205 -2.50 -14.26 -7.55
CA THR A 205 -2.56 -15.64 -8.03
C THR A 205 -1.58 -16.58 -7.34
N LYS A 206 -0.46 -16.07 -6.82
CA LYS A 206 0.64 -16.91 -6.29
C LYS A 206 0.91 -16.74 -4.79
N GLU A 207 0.59 -15.59 -4.19
CA GLU A 207 0.87 -15.34 -2.78
C GLU A 207 -0.37 -15.34 -1.90
N LEU A 208 -1.46 -14.75 -2.36
CA LEU A 208 -2.68 -14.67 -1.57
C LEU A 208 -3.32 -16.06 -1.47
N VAL A 209 -3.23 -16.63 -0.26
CA VAL A 209 -3.91 -17.87 0.07
C VAL A 209 -5.40 -17.61 -0.01
N TYR A 210 -6.05 -18.24 -1.00
CA TYR A 210 -7.50 -18.22 -1.08
C TYR A 210 -8.08 -19.05 0.06
N GLU A 211 -8.56 -18.36 1.09
CA GLU A 211 -9.42 -18.95 2.11
C GLU A 211 -10.88 -18.71 1.71
N HIS A 212 -11.58 -19.77 1.31
CA HIS A 212 -12.98 -19.68 0.92
C HIS A 212 -13.82 -19.23 2.14
N ALA A 213 -14.52 -18.10 2.03
CA ALA A 213 -15.42 -17.59 3.06
C ALA A 213 -16.88 -17.64 2.58
N PRO A 214 -17.81 -18.26 3.34
CA PRO A 214 -17.58 -18.99 4.58
C PRO A 214 -16.74 -20.25 4.33
N GLY A 215 -15.90 -20.60 5.31
CA GLY A 215 -15.18 -21.88 5.32
C GLY A 215 -16.16 -23.05 5.38
N HIS A 216 -15.65 -24.27 5.39
CA HIS A 216 -16.49 -25.46 5.55
C HIS A 216 -17.38 -25.33 6.79
N TRP A 217 -18.70 -25.40 6.59
CA TRP A 217 -19.66 -25.45 7.70
C TRP A 217 -19.41 -26.73 8.49
N GLN A 218 -18.91 -26.60 9.72
CA GLN A 218 -18.75 -27.71 10.66
C GLN A 218 -19.96 -27.71 11.61
N PRO A 219 -21.01 -28.52 11.34
CA PRO A 219 -22.14 -28.63 12.26
C PRO A 219 -21.67 -29.40 13.50
N SER A 220 -21.56 -28.69 14.62
CA SER A 220 -21.22 -29.21 15.96
C SER A 220 -19.72 -29.31 16.27
N VAL A 221 -19.16 -28.22 16.81
CA VAL A 221 -17.88 -28.26 17.54
C VAL A 221 -18.18 -28.68 18.98
N PRO A 222 -17.55 -29.73 19.52
CA PRO A 222 -17.77 -30.14 20.90
C PRO A 222 -17.30 -29.04 21.86
N VAL A 223 -18.15 -28.65 22.81
CA VAL A 223 -17.82 -27.63 23.81
C VAL A 223 -16.88 -28.25 24.84
N THR A 224 -15.63 -27.79 24.85
CA THR A 224 -14.63 -28.14 25.88
C THR A 224 -14.70 -27.19 27.07
N PRO A 225 -14.15 -27.56 28.23
CA PRO A 225 -14.01 -26.64 29.36
C PRO A 225 -13.29 -25.32 29.03
N GLU A 226 -12.36 -25.32 28.06
CA GLU A 226 -11.64 -24.09 27.64
C GLU A 226 -12.46 -23.18 26.70
N THR A 227 -13.40 -23.76 25.94
CA THR A 227 -14.22 -23.02 24.95
C THR A 227 -15.57 -22.57 25.52
N ARG A 228 -15.91 -23.00 26.73
CA ARG A 228 -17.06 -22.47 27.47
C ARG A 228 -16.78 -21.01 27.84
N GLN A 229 -17.59 -20.08 27.32
CA GLN A 229 -17.62 -18.74 27.88
C GLN A 229 -18.07 -18.81 29.34
N VAL A 230 -17.15 -18.56 30.28
CA VAL A 230 -17.46 -18.37 31.70
C VAL A 230 -18.09 -16.98 31.90
N GLY A 231 -19.32 -16.83 31.39
CA GLY A 231 -20.18 -15.71 31.72
C GLY A 231 -20.86 -15.97 33.07
N GLY A 232 -20.16 -15.72 34.17
CA GLY A 232 -20.76 -15.82 35.51
C GLY A 232 -19.75 -15.53 36.62
N VAL A 233 -19.96 -14.41 37.33
CA VAL A 233 -19.30 -14.17 38.61
C VAL A 233 -19.89 -15.14 39.63
N GLY A 234 -19.12 -16.16 39.99
CA GLY A 234 -19.44 -17.05 41.10
C GLY A 234 -19.34 -18.53 40.77
N ALA A 235 -18.15 -19.10 40.99
CA ALA A 235 -18.01 -20.47 41.47
C ALA A 235 -16.68 -20.58 42.22
N THR A 236 -16.81 -20.48 43.55
CA THR A 236 -15.86 -20.73 44.66
C THR A 236 -14.59 -19.90 44.72
#